data_AF-A0A1E9J4H1-F1
#
_entry.id   AF-A0A1E9J4H1-F1
#
_cell.length_a   1.000
_cell.length_b   1.000
_cell.length_c   1.000
_cell.angle_alpha   90.00
_cell.angle_beta   90.00
_cell.angle_gamma   90.00
#
_symmetry.space_group_name_H-M   'P 1'
#
loop_
_entity.id
_entity.type
_entity.pdbx_description
1 polymer ?
#
loop_
_entity_poly.entity_id
_entity_poly.type
_entity_poly.pdbx_seq_one_letter_code
_entity_poly.pdbx_strand_id
1 'polypeptide(L)'
;MELDEFLEVSTLLDYYKNLLSDKQREYLINHFEEDLSLSEIAKNNNVSRQAVYDNIKRGIKLLKDYEERLGFHEREKQIYQELLELKKDFKIEKLDTIIEKLF
;
A
#
# COMPACT_ATOMS: atom_id res chain seq x y z
N MET A 1 12.67 9.54 -2.87
CA MET A 1 12.08 8.26 -2.46
C MET A 1 12.90 7.19 -3.15
N GLU A 2 13.36 6.19 -2.42
CA GLU A 2 14.01 5.02 -3.03
C GLU A 2 12.92 4.17 -3.71
N LEU A 3 13.32 3.32 -4.68
CA LEU A 3 12.36 2.51 -5.45
C LEU A 3 11.54 1.58 -4.55
N ASP A 4 12.18 0.99 -3.55
CA ASP A 4 11.52 0.08 -2.62
C ASP A 4 10.45 0.78 -1.78
N GLU A 5 10.74 2.00 -1.31
CA GLU A 5 9.75 2.80 -0.58
C GLU A 5 8.59 3.23 -1.49
N PHE A 6 8.86 3.49 -2.77
CA PHE A 6 7.80 3.83 -3.73
C PHE A 6 6.85 2.64 -3.97
N LEU A 7 7.41 1.43 -4.15
CA LEU A 7 6.64 0.21 -4.34
C LEU A 7 5.86 -0.18 -3.08
N GLU A 8 6.46 -0.01 -1.90
CA GLU A 8 5.77 -0.22 -0.63
C GLU A 8 4.54 0.68 -0.53
N VAL A 9 4.70 1.98 -0.75
CA VAL A 9 3.58 2.94 -0.69
C VAL A 9 2.50 2.64 -1.73
N SER A 10 2.90 2.30 -2.96
CA SER A 10 1.96 1.90 -4.03
C SER A 10 1.13 0.68 -3.60
N THR A 11 1.78 -0.32 -3.00
CA THR A 11 1.09 -1.50 -2.46
C THR A 11 0.13 -1.12 -1.34
N LEU A 12 0.56 -0.32 -0.36
CA LEU A 12 -0.30 0.10 0.74
C LEU A 12 -1.49 0.95 0.26
N LEU A 13 -1.33 1.68 -0.84
CA LEU A 13 -2.41 2.44 -1.46
C LEU A 13 -3.52 1.50 -1.93
N ASP A 14 -3.21 0.36 -2.54
CA ASP A 14 -4.22 -0.62 -2.94
C ASP A 14 -5.04 -1.16 -1.78
N TYR A 15 -4.38 -1.38 -0.64
CA TYR A 15 -5.05 -1.84 0.59
C TYR A 15 -5.95 -0.76 1.22
N TYR A 16 -5.46 0.47 1.30
CA TYR A 16 -6.04 1.46 2.22
C TYR A 16 -6.54 2.75 1.54
N LYS A 17 -6.52 2.86 0.21
CA LYS A 17 -6.96 4.08 -0.51
C LYS A 17 -8.37 4.55 -0.16
N ASN A 18 -9.26 3.62 0.18
CA ASN A 18 -10.64 3.91 0.54
C ASN A 18 -10.81 4.50 1.96
N LEU A 19 -9.74 4.47 2.78
CA LEU A 19 -9.72 5.08 4.12
C LEU A 19 -9.15 6.50 4.12
N LEU A 20 -8.71 6.98 2.95
CA LEU A 20 -8.20 8.34 2.78
C LEU A 20 -9.34 9.30 2.41
N SER A 21 -9.14 10.59 2.68
CA SER A 21 -10.03 11.61 2.10
C SER A 21 -9.93 11.61 0.57
N ASP A 22 -10.99 12.01 -0.13
CA ASP A 22 -11.02 12.01 -1.60
C ASP A 22 -9.81 12.73 -2.22
N LYS A 23 -9.42 13.88 -1.64
CA LYS A 23 -8.29 14.68 -2.14
C LYS A 23 -6.94 14.00 -1.92
N GLN A 24 -6.75 13.30 -0.80
CA GLN A 24 -5.54 12.51 -0.54
C GLN A 24 -5.47 11.31 -1.46
N ARG A 25 -6.59 10.60 -1.60
CA ARG A 25 -6.72 9.45 -2.49
C ARG A 25 -6.37 9.84 -3.92
N GLU A 26 -6.99 10.90 -4.45
CA GLU A 26 -6.75 11.39 -5.81
C GLU A 26 -5.27 11.73 -6.03
N TYR A 27 -4.64 12.48 -5.12
CA TYR A 27 -3.26 12.90 -5.30
C TYR A 27 -2.28 11.73 -5.24
N LEU A 28 -2.55 10.74 -4.39
CA LEU A 28 -1.75 9.53 -4.29
C LEU A 28 -1.92 8.65 -5.53
N ILE A 29 -3.15 8.41 -6.00
CA ILE A 29 -3.41 7.65 -7.24
C ILE A 29 -2.69 8.32 -8.42
N ASN A 30 -2.88 9.63 -8.59
CA ASN A 30 -2.23 10.37 -9.67
C ASN A 30 -0.71 10.22 -9.64
N HIS A 31 -0.10 10.18 -8.45
CA HIS A 31 1.36 10.10 -8.34
C HIS A 31 1.92 8.67 -8.44
N PHE A 32 1.25 7.69 -7.83
CA PHE A 32 1.76 6.32 -7.67
C PHE A 32 1.21 5.32 -8.69
N GLU A 33 0.02 5.57 -9.26
CA GLU A 33 -0.63 4.71 -10.25
C GLU A 33 -0.57 5.32 -11.66
N GLU A 34 -0.78 6.64 -11.79
CA GLU A 34 -0.85 7.34 -13.09
C GLU A 34 0.48 8.03 -13.50
N ASP A 35 1.53 7.88 -12.70
CA ASP A 35 2.88 8.44 -12.94
C ASP A 35 2.91 9.97 -13.19
N LEU A 36 1.94 10.71 -12.65
CA LEU A 36 1.95 12.17 -12.72
C LEU A 36 2.98 12.77 -11.77
N SER A 37 3.71 13.74 -12.26
CA SER A 37 4.59 14.55 -11.43
C SER A 37 3.79 15.46 -10.50
N LEU A 38 4.39 15.84 -9.36
CA LEU A 38 3.79 16.79 -8.42
C LEU A 38 3.41 18.13 -9.07
N SER A 39 4.14 18.53 -10.11
CA SER A 39 3.88 19.75 -10.87
C SER A 39 2.63 19.62 -11.75
N GLU A 40 2.43 18.46 -12.38
CA GLU A 40 1.24 18.17 -13.18
C GLU A 40 -0.01 18.10 -12.30
N ILE A 41 0.08 17.39 -11.16
CA ILE A 41 -1.02 17.33 -10.19
C ILE A 41 -1.37 18.73 -9.67
N ALA A 42 -0.35 19.54 -9.36
CA ALA A 42 -0.55 20.91 -8.89
C ALA A 42 -1.25 21.79 -9.94
N LYS A 43 -0.83 21.67 -11.20
CA LYS A 43 -1.45 22.37 -12.33
C LYS A 43 -2.89 21.93 -12.54
N ASN A 44 -3.18 20.62 -12.54
CA ASN A 44 -4.52 20.09 -12.74
C ASN A 44 -5.51 20.51 -11.64
N ASN A 45 -5.00 20.74 -10.44
CA ASN A 45 -5.79 21.09 -9.27
C ASN A 45 -5.74 22.59 -8.89
N ASN A 46 -5.06 23.43 -9.68
CA ASN A 46 -4.85 24.86 -9.39
C ASN A 46 -4.33 25.14 -7.97
N VAL A 47 -3.36 24.35 -7.51
CA VAL A 47 -2.70 24.51 -6.20
C VAL A 47 -1.19 24.65 -6.35
N SER A 48 -0.49 24.97 -5.27
CA SER A 48 0.98 24.95 -5.30
C SER A 48 1.53 23.53 -5.30
N ARG A 49 2.70 23.32 -5.92
CA ARG A 49 3.46 22.07 -5.84
C ARG A 49 3.72 21.64 -4.39
N GLN A 50 3.95 22.60 -3.50
CA GLN A 50 4.14 22.34 -2.07
C GLN A 50 2.88 21.76 -1.42
N ALA A 51 1.71 22.29 -1.76
CA ALA A 51 0.44 21.78 -1.23
C ALA A 51 0.19 20.32 -1.66
N VAL A 52 0.56 19.96 -2.90
CA VAL A 52 0.51 18.56 -3.37
C VAL A 52 1.49 17.69 -2.60
N TYR A 53 2.75 18.13 -2.47
CA TYR A 53 3.78 17.40 -1.72
C TYR A 53 3.36 17.12 -0.28
N ASP A 54 2.88 18.14 0.44
CA ASP A 54 2.46 18.01 1.83
C ASP A 54 1.24 17.09 1.97
N ASN A 55 0.32 17.12 0.99
CA ASN A 55 -0.84 16.25 0.97
C ASN A 55 -0.42 14.77 0.77
N ILE A 56 0.40 14.48 -0.23
CA ILE A 56 0.95 13.14 -0.48
C ILE A 56 1.71 12.64 0.74
N LYS A 57 2.60 13.45 1.31
CA LYS A 57 3.37 13.07 2.51
C LYS A 57 2.48 12.69 3.69
N ARG A 58 1.38 13.43 3.91
CA ARG A 58 0.39 13.07 4.95
C ARG A 58 -0.37 11.78 4.60
N GLY A 59 -0.74 11.60 3.34
CA GLY A 59 -1.40 10.38 2.87
C GLY A 59 -0.53 9.14 3.08
N ILE A 60 0.75 9.20 2.71
CA ILE A 60 1.74 8.13 2.95
C ILE A 60 1.82 7.77 4.43
N LYS A 61 1.87 8.78 5.31
CA LYS A 61 1.90 8.54 6.76
C LYS A 61 0.65 7.81 7.24
N LEU A 62 -0.52 8.15 6.71
CA LEU A 62 -1.77 7.46 7.05
C LEU A 62 -1.78 6.02 6.55
N LEU A 63 -1.34 5.76 5.31
CA LEU A 63 -1.20 4.41 4.77
C LEU A 63 -0.31 3.53 5.67
N LYS A 64 0.83 4.07 6.11
CA LYS A 64 1.75 3.37 7.02
C LYS A 64 1.14 3.14 8.42
N ASP A 65 0.42 4.10 8.98
CA ASP A 65 -0.30 3.94 10.27
C ASP A 65 -1.44 2.92 10.16
N TYR A 66 -2.13 2.84 9.02
CA TYR A 66 -3.12 1.79 8.78
C TYR A 66 -2.48 0.41 8.71
N GLU A 67 -1.37 0.25 8.00
CA GLU A 67 -0.65 -1.03 7.96
C GLU A 67 -0.12 -1.43 9.33
N GLU A 68 0.45 -0.51 10.11
CA GLU A 68 0.90 -0.80 11.47
C GLU A 68 -0.22 -1.34 12.37
N ARG A 69 -1.45 -0.87 12.17
CA ARG A 69 -2.61 -1.25 12.98
C ARG A 69 -3.35 -2.47 12.46
N LEU A 70 -3.43 -2.64 11.14
CA LEU A 70 -4.26 -3.65 10.48
C LEU A 70 -3.45 -4.83 9.94
N GLY A 71 -2.20 -4.58 9.51
CA GLY A 71 -1.23 -5.60 9.12
C GLY A 71 -1.64 -6.47 7.93
N PHE A 72 -2.52 -5.97 7.04
CA PHE A 72 -3.05 -6.81 5.97
C PHE A 72 -1.97 -7.19 4.95
N HIS A 73 -1.13 -6.23 4.54
CA HIS A 73 -0.10 -6.52 3.55
C HIS A 73 0.92 -7.51 4.12
N GLU A 74 1.40 -7.29 5.34
CA GLU A 74 2.38 -8.17 5.97
C GLU A 74 1.79 -9.58 6.22
N ARG A 75 0.53 -9.68 6.66
CA ARG A 75 -0.15 -10.98 6.85
C ARG A 75 -0.29 -11.73 5.53
N GLU A 76 -0.71 -11.07 4.45
CA GLU A 76 -0.81 -11.70 3.11
C GLU A 76 0.56 -12.19 2.65
N LYS A 77 1.60 -11.37 2.81
CA LYS A 77 2.98 -11.72 2.45
C LYS A 77 3.48 -12.95 3.22
N GLN A 78 3.20 -13.03 4.52
CA GLN A 78 3.56 -14.18 5.35
C GLN A 78 2.87 -15.46 4.87
N ILE A 79 1.55 -15.40 4.64
CA ILE A 79 0.77 -16.53 4.12
C ILE A 79 1.31 -16.98 2.76
N TYR A 80 1.60 -16.04 1.87
CA TYR A 80 2.17 -16.36 0.56
C TYR A 80 3.51 -17.10 0.67
N GLN A 81 4.39 -16.68 1.59
CA GLN A 81 5.64 -17.40 1.85
C GLN A 81 5.40 -18.81 2.42
N GLU A 82 4.48 -18.95 3.37
CA GLU A 82 4.12 -20.26 3.91
C GLU A 82 3.57 -21.20 2.83
N LEU A 83 2.77 -20.68 1.90
CA LEU A 83 2.26 -21.43 0.74
C LEU A 83 3.37 -21.81 -0.25
N LEU A 84 4.35 -20.93 -0.50
CA LEU A 84 5.51 -21.26 -1.33
C LEU A 84 6.36 -22.38 -0.71
N GLU A 85 6.55 -22.37 0.61
CA GLU A 85 7.24 -23.44 1.33
C GLU A 85 6.44 -24.75 1.33
N LEU A 86 5.12 -24.68 1.54
CA LEU A 86 4.23 -25.84 1.43
C LEU A 86 4.28 -26.45 0.02
N LYS A 87 4.36 -25.63 -1.03
CA LYS A 87 4.48 -26.12 -2.42
C LYS A 87 5.77 -26.91 -2.65
N LYS A 88 6.86 -26.58 -1.94
CA LYS A 88 8.14 -27.30 -2.03
C LYS A 88 8.13 -28.63 -1.27
N ASP A 89 7.47 -28.66 -0.11
CA ASP A 89 7.36 -29.82 0.80
C ASP A 89 5.92 -29.94 1.31
N PHE A 90 5.07 -30.56 0.51
CA PHE A 90 3.64 -30.63 0.77
C PHE A 90 3.35 -31.54 1.97
N LYS A 91 2.74 -30.95 3.01
CA LYS A 91 2.29 -31.64 4.23
C LYS A 91 0.91 -31.13 4.59
N ILE A 92 -0.03 -32.05 4.75
CA ILE A 92 -1.43 -31.69 5.04
C ILE A 92 -1.55 -30.95 6.37
N GLU A 93 -0.74 -31.31 7.37
CA GLU A 93 -0.73 -30.68 8.69
C GLU A 93 -0.27 -29.21 8.62
N LYS A 94 0.65 -28.90 7.72
CA LYS A 94 1.08 -27.50 7.46
C LYS A 94 -0.03 -26.73 6.74
N LEU A 95 -0.75 -27.35 5.81
CA LEU A 95 -1.89 -26.73 5.15
C LEU A 95 -2.99 -26.38 6.14
N ASP A 96 -3.35 -27.32 7.03
CA ASP A 96 -4.35 -27.11 8.07
C ASP A 96 -3.96 -25.93 8.97
N THR A 97 -2.69 -25.84 9.38
CA THR A 97 -2.16 -24.71 10.16
C THR A 97 -2.31 -23.36 9.43
N ILE A 98 -2.03 -23.32 8.12
CA ILE A 98 -2.19 -22.09 7.32
C ILE A 98 -3.66 -21.68 7.25
N ILE A 99 -4.57 -22.64 7.09
CA ILE A 99 -6.02 -22.40 7.05
C ILE A 99 -6.52 -21.87 8.40
N GLU A 100 -6.07 -22.44 9.52
CA GLU A 100 -6.41 -21.97 10.86
C GLU A 100 -5.91 -20.54 11.13
N LYS A 101 -4.77 -20.13 10.57
CA LYS A 101 -4.30 -18.74 10.69
C LYS A 101 -5.15 -17.74 9.91
N LEU A 102 -5.95 -18.19 8.95
CA LEU A 102 -6.80 -17.33 8.11
C LEU A 102 -8.13 -16.97 8.78
N PHE A 103 -8.64 -17.81 9.70
CA PHE A 103 -9.96 -17.70 10.32
C PHE A 103 -9.90 -17.73 11.85
#